data_AF-A0A9P4YKX9-F1
#
_entry.id   AF-A0A9P4YKX9-F1
#
_cell.length_a   1.000
_cell.length_b   1.000
_cell.length_c   1.000
_cell.angle_alpha   90.00
_cell.angle_beta   90.00
_cell.angle_gamma   90.00
#
_symmetry.space_group_name_H-M   'P 1'
#
loop_
_entity.id
_entity.type
_entity.pdbx_description
1 polymer ?
#
loop_
_entity_poly.entity_id
_entity_poly.type
_entity_poly.pdbx_seq_one_letter_code
_entity_poly.pdbx_strand_id
1 'polypeptide(L)'
;MAAPRWQKTAAHGLAQVPTNISEWRDAVYKYGLRHRTLEQLCMEGKFSASTVPKEALLTLRPIWPEKKGPEYAVAYITELDYFFNEDHINDAIKLMGRNLLGLDMLGTLFQLICDPEDTPISTPPKYSGTLAGGLGPFSMLTSLFNQLEDRSIQASIEERRVFGAPRTSRFYDAMQHAARDDPESPTYQTFEELDMVDIEMADSDDQPSPDSPPPMFSTAAQGAEEPPRRTPTETLVADFIVTLLGGLASLVQGLSPRPLCMANSFETTYQFGPPSNPTSLQHGSMQFRARVDGSIPFSLSVAGMPREAAIFEVKRAPRGDIDDGVPVLAQQAMEHAAYIWKCHASDSTWENTHRTYHTFMVAQDHLGFHISIGTYDTSYLEYIFGPGSQPVLPTRGTNKFPFLQIQELGPFNVKIEGHLRIFLRIMLAFILWQLEKASEDAVFKEVL
;
A
#
# COMPACT_ATOMS: atom_id res chain seq x y z
N MET A 1 38.09 10.26 -10.06
CA MET A 1 36.74 10.30 -10.66
C MET A 1 35.91 9.23 -9.97
N ALA A 2 34.70 9.53 -9.51
CA ALA A 2 33.78 8.48 -9.06
C ALA A 2 33.12 7.84 -10.30
N ALA A 3 32.91 6.53 -10.30
CA ALA A 3 32.06 5.89 -11.29
C ALA A 3 30.60 6.36 -11.08
N PRO A 4 29.78 6.47 -12.14
CA PRO A 4 28.37 6.77 -11.97
C PRO A 4 27.71 5.69 -11.11
N ARG A 5 26.95 6.10 -10.10
CA ARG A 5 26.06 5.19 -9.36
C ARG A 5 24.94 4.76 -10.29
N TRP A 6 25.11 3.62 -10.97
CA TRP A 6 24.01 2.94 -11.66
C TRP A 6 22.95 2.60 -10.61
N GLN A 7 21.81 3.28 -10.69
CA GLN A 7 20.69 3.07 -9.78
C GLN A 7 20.12 1.67 -10.07
N LYS A 8 20.18 0.76 -9.09
CA LYS A 8 19.83 -0.64 -9.27
C LYS A 8 18.30 -0.81 -9.37
N THR A 9 17.77 -0.75 -10.57
CA THR A 9 16.33 -0.98 -10.83
C THR A 9 15.95 -2.44 -10.60
N ALA A 10 14.76 -2.69 -10.04
CA ALA A 10 14.13 -4.00 -9.97
C ALA A 10 14.12 -4.72 -11.34
N ALA A 11 14.44 -6.02 -11.31
CA ALA A 11 14.52 -6.95 -12.44
C ALA A 11 15.39 -6.49 -13.64
N HIS A 12 16.36 -5.59 -13.44
CA HIS A 12 17.13 -5.00 -14.54
C HIS A 12 17.74 -6.03 -15.52
N GLY A 13 17.47 -5.84 -16.82
CA GLY A 13 17.85 -6.74 -17.91
C GLY A 13 16.91 -7.94 -18.12
N LEU A 14 15.74 -7.97 -17.48
CA LEU A 14 14.63 -8.87 -17.81
C LEU A 14 13.72 -8.18 -18.83
N ALA A 15 13.31 -8.89 -19.90
CA ALA A 15 12.48 -8.32 -20.96
C ALA A 15 10.98 -8.28 -20.59
N GLN A 16 10.48 -9.27 -19.85
CA GLN A 16 9.13 -9.30 -19.30
C GLN A 16 9.10 -10.15 -18.03
N VAL A 17 8.20 -9.86 -17.10
CA VAL A 17 7.86 -10.83 -16.04
C VAL A 17 7.09 -11.98 -16.71
N PRO A 18 7.41 -13.25 -16.44
CA PRO A 18 6.78 -14.38 -17.13
C PRO A 18 5.25 -14.44 -16.95
N THR A 19 4.52 -14.54 -18.05
CA THR A 19 3.04 -14.65 -18.03
C THR A 19 2.55 -16.07 -17.80
N ASN A 20 3.41 -17.07 -18.02
CA ASN A 20 3.07 -18.49 -17.94
C ASN A 20 4.28 -19.38 -17.61
N ILE A 21 4.00 -20.66 -17.36
CA ILE A 21 4.99 -21.68 -16.96
C ILE A 21 6.09 -21.89 -18.03
N SER A 22 5.78 -21.73 -19.33
CA SER A 22 6.80 -21.88 -20.38
C SER A 22 7.75 -20.70 -20.37
N GLU A 23 7.24 -19.47 -20.40
CA GLU A 23 8.07 -18.25 -20.34
C GLU A 23 8.97 -18.22 -19.10
N TRP A 24 8.45 -18.63 -17.94
CA TRP A 24 9.23 -18.68 -16.71
C TRP A 24 10.37 -19.70 -16.83
N ARG A 25 10.06 -20.89 -17.39
CA ARG A 25 11.03 -21.96 -17.64
C ARG A 25 12.09 -21.51 -18.66
N ASP A 26 11.69 -20.84 -19.72
CA ASP A 26 12.57 -20.35 -20.78
C ASP A 26 13.47 -19.19 -20.28
N ALA A 27 12.96 -18.33 -19.40
CA ALA A 27 13.78 -17.36 -18.65
C ALA A 27 14.78 -18.05 -17.71
N VAL A 28 14.38 -19.08 -16.98
CA VAL A 28 15.26 -19.90 -16.12
C VAL A 28 16.34 -20.64 -16.93
N TYR A 29 16.05 -21.08 -18.16
CA TYR A 29 17.06 -21.57 -19.10
C TYR A 29 18.00 -20.44 -19.56
N LYS A 30 17.45 -19.32 -20.05
CA LYS A 30 18.18 -18.16 -20.61
C LYS A 30 19.18 -17.55 -19.62
N TYR A 31 18.81 -17.42 -18.35
CA TYR A 31 19.67 -16.86 -17.30
C TYR A 31 20.41 -17.94 -16.49
N GLY A 32 20.40 -19.21 -16.94
CA GLY A 32 21.19 -20.30 -16.36
C GLY A 32 20.74 -20.83 -15.00
N LEU A 33 19.61 -20.36 -14.47
CA LEU A 33 19.18 -20.52 -13.07
C LEU A 33 18.77 -21.96 -12.67
N ARG A 34 18.75 -22.91 -13.62
CA ARG A 34 18.26 -24.30 -13.43
C ARG A 34 18.67 -24.98 -12.13
N HIS A 35 19.96 -24.91 -11.81
CA HIS A 35 20.57 -25.58 -10.65
C HIS A 35 20.79 -24.64 -9.46
N ARG A 36 20.38 -23.38 -9.59
CA ARG A 36 20.44 -22.40 -8.50
C ARG A 36 19.37 -22.76 -7.47
N THR A 37 19.63 -22.47 -6.21
CA THR A 37 18.70 -22.77 -5.10
C THR A 37 18.21 -21.48 -4.45
N LEU A 38 17.15 -21.56 -3.65
CA LEU A 38 16.70 -20.42 -2.85
C LEU A 38 17.78 -20.02 -1.83
N GLU A 39 18.46 -20.98 -1.21
CA GLU A 39 19.59 -20.74 -0.30
C GLU A 39 20.75 -19.99 -0.97
N GLN A 40 21.11 -20.33 -2.22
CA GLN A 40 22.16 -19.62 -2.94
C GLN A 40 21.80 -18.15 -3.22
N LEU A 41 20.52 -17.89 -3.54
CA LEU A 41 20.02 -16.53 -3.69
C LEU A 41 20.22 -15.70 -2.41
N CYS A 42 20.06 -16.34 -1.26
CA CYS A 42 20.20 -15.75 0.07
C CYS A 42 21.66 -15.48 0.45
N MET A 43 22.62 -16.20 -0.15
CA MET A 43 24.05 -15.95 0.01
C MET A 43 24.56 -14.78 -0.86
N GLU A 44 23.87 -14.46 -1.96
CA GLU A 44 24.29 -13.38 -2.89
C GLU A 44 24.11 -11.95 -2.34
N GLY A 45 23.45 -11.78 -1.19
CA GLY A 45 23.43 -10.53 -0.44
C GLY A 45 22.04 -10.13 0.07
N LYS A 46 21.92 -8.86 0.48
CA LYS A 46 20.64 -8.27 0.91
C LYS A 46 20.00 -7.46 -0.21
N PHE A 47 18.72 -7.69 -0.46
CA PHE A 47 17.97 -7.04 -1.55
C PHE A 47 16.72 -6.32 -1.06
N SER A 48 16.36 -5.21 -1.72
CA SER A 48 15.06 -4.55 -1.61
C SER A 48 14.15 -5.03 -2.75
N ALA A 49 12.84 -5.04 -2.56
CA ALA A 49 11.87 -5.24 -3.65
C ALA A 49 12.12 -4.26 -4.82
N SER A 50 12.40 -2.99 -4.51
CA SER A 50 12.74 -1.95 -5.49
C SER A 50 14.12 -2.11 -6.18
N THR A 51 14.98 -2.99 -5.69
CA THR A 51 16.33 -3.25 -6.23
C THR A 51 16.60 -4.73 -6.52
N VAL A 52 15.53 -5.54 -6.62
CA VAL A 52 15.61 -6.99 -6.75
C VAL A 52 16.28 -7.39 -8.08
N PRO A 53 17.30 -8.26 -8.09
CA PRO A 53 17.84 -8.78 -9.35
C PRO A 53 16.83 -9.71 -10.02
N LYS A 54 16.78 -9.75 -11.37
CA LYS A 54 15.86 -10.64 -12.10
C LYS A 54 16.06 -12.12 -11.75
N GLU A 55 17.28 -12.47 -11.36
CA GLU A 55 17.68 -13.78 -10.90
C GLU A 55 17.05 -14.11 -9.52
N ALA A 56 16.75 -13.11 -8.67
CA ALA A 56 15.95 -13.30 -7.45
C ALA A 56 14.46 -13.44 -7.79
N LEU A 57 13.93 -12.54 -8.62
CA LEU A 57 12.53 -12.59 -9.05
C LEU A 57 12.17 -13.97 -9.62
N LEU A 58 12.93 -14.47 -10.59
CA LEU A 58 12.68 -15.77 -11.22
C LEU A 58 12.84 -16.95 -10.23
N THR A 59 13.66 -16.81 -9.19
CA THR A 59 13.84 -17.82 -8.14
C THR A 59 12.62 -17.92 -7.23
N LEU A 60 11.86 -16.84 -7.01
CA LEU A 60 10.59 -16.88 -6.27
C LEU A 60 9.40 -17.42 -7.06
N ARG A 61 9.62 -17.76 -8.35
CA ARG A 61 8.61 -18.37 -9.23
C ARG A 61 7.28 -17.57 -9.31
N PRO A 62 7.30 -16.25 -9.53
CA PRO A 62 6.10 -15.51 -9.88
C PRO A 62 5.68 -15.85 -11.32
N ILE A 63 4.37 -15.92 -11.52
CA ILE A 63 3.72 -15.91 -12.84
C ILE A 63 2.75 -14.73 -12.83
N TRP A 64 2.77 -13.90 -13.87
CA TRP A 64 1.95 -12.70 -13.98
C TRP A 64 1.09 -12.78 -15.26
N PRO A 65 -0.08 -13.46 -15.21
CA PRO A 65 -0.93 -13.65 -16.38
C PRO A 65 -1.36 -12.33 -17.02
N GLU A 66 -1.92 -12.41 -18.23
CA GLU A 66 -2.47 -11.25 -18.93
C GLU A 66 -3.44 -10.48 -18.03
N LYS A 67 -3.23 -9.16 -17.99
CA LYS A 67 -3.97 -8.23 -17.14
C LYS A 67 -5.43 -8.15 -17.58
N LYS A 68 -6.36 -8.27 -16.63
CA LYS A 68 -7.80 -8.17 -16.91
C LYS A 68 -8.31 -6.75 -16.69
N GLY A 69 -9.16 -6.27 -17.59
CA GLY A 69 -9.83 -4.98 -17.47
C GLY A 69 -10.76 -4.87 -16.24
N PRO A 70 -11.12 -3.66 -15.81
CA PRO A 70 -12.04 -3.40 -14.70
C PRO A 70 -13.33 -4.24 -14.72
N GLU A 71 -13.90 -4.44 -15.91
CA GLU A 71 -15.15 -5.15 -16.17
C GLU A 71 -15.14 -6.62 -15.73
N TYR A 72 -13.98 -7.28 -15.76
CA TYR A 72 -13.81 -8.67 -15.32
C TYR A 72 -13.48 -8.80 -13.82
N ALA A 73 -13.12 -7.70 -13.15
CA ALA A 73 -12.54 -7.75 -11.81
C ALA A 73 -13.52 -8.27 -10.75
N VAL A 74 -14.78 -7.86 -10.81
CA VAL A 74 -15.82 -8.33 -9.87
C VAL A 74 -16.04 -9.83 -10.00
N ALA A 75 -16.24 -10.34 -11.23
CA ALA A 75 -16.42 -11.76 -11.49
C ALA A 75 -15.20 -12.55 -11.01
N TYR A 76 -13.99 -12.15 -11.41
CA TYR A 76 -12.77 -12.87 -11.06
C TYR A 76 -12.50 -12.96 -9.55
N ILE A 77 -12.73 -11.89 -8.76
CA ILE A 77 -12.52 -11.97 -7.30
C ILE A 77 -13.61 -12.84 -6.65
N THR A 78 -14.85 -12.76 -7.15
CA THR A 78 -16.00 -13.53 -6.65
C THR A 78 -15.86 -15.03 -6.94
N GLU A 79 -15.32 -15.41 -8.11
CA GLU A 79 -15.00 -16.79 -8.52
C GLU A 79 -14.00 -17.50 -7.58
N LEU A 80 -13.27 -16.77 -6.73
CA LEU A 80 -12.34 -17.34 -5.75
C LEU A 80 -12.99 -17.75 -4.43
N ASP A 81 -14.19 -17.23 -4.11
CA ASP A 81 -14.94 -17.45 -2.84
C ASP A 81 -14.08 -17.28 -1.56
N TYR A 82 -13.08 -16.39 -1.60
CA TYR A 82 -12.06 -16.24 -0.55
C TYR A 82 -12.07 -14.88 0.16
N PHE A 83 -12.53 -13.81 -0.51
CA PHE A 83 -12.47 -12.42 -0.01
C PHE A 83 -13.84 -11.72 0.11
N PHE A 84 -14.82 -12.21 -0.66
CA PHE A 84 -16.25 -11.87 -0.65
C PHE A 84 -16.92 -12.77 -1.71
N ASN A 85 -18.25 -12.80 -1.74
CA ASN A 85 -19.04 -13.55 -2.73
C ASN A 85 -20.11 -12.66 -3.41
N GLU A 86 -21.00 -13.24 -4.22
CA GLU A 86 -22.04 -12.49 -4.93
C GLU A 86 -22.99 -11.70 -4.00
N ASP A 87 -23.34 -12.23 -2.82
CA ASP A 87 -24.25 -11.56 -1.89
C ASP A 87 -23.65 -10.26 -1.35
N HIS A 88 -22.38 -10.29 -0.92
CA HIS A 88 -21.62 -9.11 -0.50
C HIS A 88 -21.53 -8.05 -1.61
N ILE A 89 -21.38 -8.51 -2.85
CA ILE A 89 -21.33 -7.68 -4.06
C ILE A 89 -22.70 -7.09 -4.41
N ASN A 90 -23.79 -7.81 -4.15
CA ASN A 90 -25.17 -7.34 -4.28
C ASN A 90 -25.53 -6.35 -3.18
N ASP A 91 -25.06 -6.55 -1.96
CA ASP A 91 -25.27 -5.63 -0.83
C ASP A 91 -24.49 -4.32 -1.01
N ALA A 92 -23.26 -4.38 -1.53
CA ALA A 92 -22.55 -3.19 -2.01
C ALA A 92 -23.34 -2.42 -3.09
N ILE A 93 -24.00 -3.12 -4.03
CA ILE A 93 -24.91 -2.48 -5.01
C ILE A 93 -26.13 -1.85 -4.32
N LYS A 94 -26.78 -2.53 -3.36
CA LYS A 94 -27.94 -1.98 -2.64
C LYS A 94 -27.57 -0.69 -1.91
N LEU A 95 -26.46 -0.70 -1.18
CA LEU A 95 -25.96 0.44 -0.43
C LEU A 95 -25.66 1.65 -1.34
N MET A 96 -24.87 1.45 -2.39
CA MET A 96 -24.53 2.51 -3.36
C MET A 96 -25.72 2.96 -4.21
N GLY A 97 -26.65 2.07 -4.54
CA GLY A 97 -27.79 2.35 -5.42
C GLY A 97 -29.00 2.97 -4.72
N ARG A 98 -29.13 2.77 -3.40
CA ARG A 98 -30.17 3.39 -2.56
C ARG A 98 -29.65 4.59 -1.74
N ASN A 99 -28.38 4.96 -1.89
CA ASN A 99 -27.72 6.02 -1.12
C ASN A 99 -27.81 5.83 0.42
N LEU A 100 -27.73 4.57 0.88
CA LEU A 100 -27.80 4.27 2.31
C LEU A 100 -26.50 4.71 3.02
N LEU A 101 -26.59 4.95 4.33
CA LEU A 101 -25.44 5.26 5.20
C LEU A 101 -24.59 6.48 4.77
N GLY A 102 -25.14 7.42 3.99
CA GLY A 102 -24.40 8.58 3.48
C GLY A 102 -23.65 8.33 2.15
N LEU A 103 -23.98 7.25 1.42
CA LEU A 103 -23.35 6.96 0.13
C LEU A 103 -23.86 7.85 -1.03
N ASP A 104 -24.87 8.70 -0.82
CA ASP A 104 -25.18 9.84 -1.70
C ASP A 104 -23.98 10.77 -1.91
N MET A 105 -23.10 10.87 -0.90
CA MET A 105 -21.86 11.65 -0.98
C MET A 105 -20.91 11.17 -2.08
N LEU A 106 -21.01 9.90 -2.50
CA LEU A 106 -20.27 9.39 -3.67
C LEU A 106 -20.77 10.02 -4.97
N GLY A 107 -22.07 10.36 -5.08
CA GLY A 107 -22.61 11.07 -6.23
C GLY A 107 -21.99 12.47 -6.40
N THR A 108 -21.82 13.21 -5.30
CA THR A 108 -21.09 14.49 -5.29
C THR A 108 -19.60 14.29 -5.57
N LEU A 109 -18.99 13.21 -5.07
CA LEU A 109 -17.59 12.89 -5.36
C LEU A 109 -17.37 12.61 -6.86
N PHE A 110 -18.20 11.79 -7.49
CA PHE A 110 -18.15 11.50 -8.93
C PHE A 110 -18.25 12.77 -9.76
N GLN A 111 -19.17 13.67 -9.44
CA GLN A 111 -19.35 14.97 -10.11
C GLN A 111 -18.14 15.92 -10.00
N LEU A 112 -17.18 15.65 -9.10
CA LEU A 112 -16.00 16.49 -8.85
C LEU A 112 -14.68 15.90 -9.36
N ILE A 113 -14.59 14.59 -9.60
CA ILE A 113 -13.34 13.91 -10.00
C ILE A 113 -13.45 13.06 -11.27
N CYS A 114 -14.66 12.72 -11.70
CA CYS A 114 -14.89 12.05 -12.98
C CYS A 114 -15.17 13.09 -14.07
N ASP A 115 -14.53 12.94 -15.24
CA ASP A 115 -14.78 13.82 -16.39
C ASP A 115 -16.13 13.41 -17.01
N PRO A 116 -17.19 14.26 -17.00
CA PRO A 116 -18.50 13.85 -17.51
C PRO A 116 -18.53 13.93 -19.05
N GLU A 117 -18.84 12.81 -19.69
CA GLU A 117 -18.58 12.56 -21.12
C GLU A 117 -19.20 13.60 -22.09
N ASP A 118 -20.30 14.27 -21.69
CA ASP A 118 -21.07 15.21 -22.51
C ASP A 118 -21.06 16.68 -22.02
N THR A 119 -20.30 17.04 -20.98
CA THR A 119 -20.32 18.44 -20.50
C THR A 119 -19.60 19.40 -21.46
N PRO A 120 -20.27 20.44 -22.01
CA PRO A 120 -19.53 21.59 -22.56
C PRO A 120 -18.76 22.28 -21.43
N ILE A 121 -17.72 23.04 -21.77
CA ILE A 121 -16.79 23.69 -20.82
C ILE A 121 -17.48 24.83 -20.06
N SER A 122 -18.38 24.47 -19.13
CA SER A 122 -18.76 25.30 -18.01
C SER A 122 -17.52 25.45 -17.13
N THR A 123 -17.15 26.68 -16.81
CA THR A 123 -16.02 26.92 -15.90
C THR A 123 -16.34 26.25 -14.56
N PRO A 124 -15.51 25.32 -14.05
CA PRO A 124 -15.70 24.80 -12.70
C PRO A 124 -15.81 25.98 -11.73
N PRO A 125 -16.83 26.06 -10.87
CA PRO A 125 -16.95 27.18 -9.95
C PRO A 125 -15.66 27.28 -9.15
N LYS A 126 -14.97 28.43 -9.20
CA LYS A 126 -13.56 28.57 -8.74
C LYS A 126 -13.29 28.19 -7.28
N TYR A 127 -14.33 27.85 -6.52
CA TYR A 127 -14.32 27.42 -5.13
C TYR A 127 -15.36 26.30 -4.84
N SER A 128 -15.70 25.42 -5.81
CA SER A 128 -16.64 24.31 -5.57
C SER A 128 -16.12 23.24 -4.58
N GLY A 129 -14.81 23.21 -4.32
CA GLY A 129 -14.19 22.35 -3.30
C GLY A 129 -14.06 23.01 -1.92
N THR A 130 -15.13 23.57 -1.36
CA THR A 130 -15.14 23.97 0.07
C THR A 130 -15.52 22.79 0.96
N LEU A 131 -14.86 22.66 2.11
CA LEU A 131 -14.99 21.51 3.05
C LEU A 131 -16.42 21.22 3.53
N ALA A 132 -17.35 22.19 3.39
CA ALA A 132 -18.76 22.05 3.77
C ALA A 132 -19.67 21.45 2.68
N GLY A 133 -19.14 21.14 1.48
CA GLY A 133 -19.90 20.75 0.29
C GLY A 133 -20.53 19.35 0.28
N GLY A 134 -21.11 18.89 1.41
CA GLY A 134 -21.85 17.62 1.49
C GLY A 134 -21.02 16.34 1.46
N LEU A 135 -19.75 16.38 1.00
CA LEU A 135 -18.86 15.22 0.83
C LEU A 135 -18.53 14.41 2.09
N GLY A 136 -18.85 14.91 3.28
CA GLY A 136 -18.56 14.24 4.56
C GLY A 136 -17.10 13.78 4.68
N PRO A 137 -16.82 12.48 4.85
CA PRO A 137 -15.46 11.97 4.99
C PRO A 137 -14.61 12.09 3.71
N PHE A 138 -15.25 12.26 2.54
CA PHE A 138 -14.55 12.42 1.26
C PHE A 138 -14.09 13.86 0.97
N SER A 139 -14.36 14.81 1.88
CA SER A 139 -14.10 16.26 1.69
C SER A 139 -12.65 16.62 1.35
N MET A 140 -11.66 15.83 1.76
CA MET A 140 -10.25 16.02 1.40
C MET A 140 -9.89 15.52 -0.01
N LEU A 141 -10.66 14.58 -0.59
CA LEU A 141 -10.31 13.96 -1.88
C LEU A 141 -10.26 14.95 -3.03
N THR A 142 -11.15 15.94 -3.08
CA THR A 142 -11.12 16.97 -4.13
C THR A 142 -9.82 17.80 -4.08
N SER A 143 -9.29 18.06 -2.88
CA SER A 143 -8.02 18.78 -2.72
C SER A 143 -6.82 17.91 -3.13
N LEU A 144 -6.83 16.62 -2.76
CA LEU A 144 -5.78 15.67 -3.14
C LEU A 144 -5.79 15.38 -4.65
N PHE A 145 -6.97 15.19 -5.25
CA PHE A 145 -7.15 15.03 -6.70
C PHE A 145 -6.57 16.20 -7.49
N ASN A 146 -6.94 17.43 -7.14
CA ASN A 146 -6.43 18.65 -7.80
C ASN A 146 -4.90 18.79 -7.69
N GLN A 147 -4.29 18.31 -6.59
CA GLN A 147 -2.83 18.29 -6.43
C GLN A 147 -2.16 17.18 -7.26
N LEU A 148 -2.81 16.02 -7.43
CA LEU A 148 -2.32 14.96 -8.32
C LEU A 148 -2.48 15.33 -9.81
N GLU A 149 -3.49 16.12 -10.18
CA GLU A 149 -3.65 16.67 -11.54
C GLU A 149 -2.63 17.76 -11.88
N ASP A 150 -2.09 18.51 -10.92
CA ASP A 150 -1.14 19.59 -11.21
C ASP A 150 0.18 19.04 -11.80
N ARG A 151 0.35 19.27 -13.09
CA ARG A 151 1.56 18.92 -13.86
C ARG A 151 2.83 19.55 -13.30
N SER A 152 2.74 20.62 -12.50
CA SER A 152 3.90 21.22 -11.83
C SER A 152 4.55 20.32 -10.77
N ILE A 153 3.80 19.32 -10.27
CA ILE A 153 4.22 18.26 -9.33
C ILE A 153 4.70 17.01 -10.08
N GLN A 154 4.28 16.82 -11.33
CA GLN A 154 4.64 15.68 -12.19
C GLN A 154 5.98 15.86 -12.94
N ALA A 155 6.46 17.09 -13.09
CA ALA A 155 7.70 17.41 -13.82
C ALA A 155 8.95 16.79 -13.18
N SER A 156 9.92 16.39 -14.01
CA SER A 156 11.17 15.83 -13.51
C SER A 156 12.04 16.88 -12.80
N ILE A 157 12.87 16.44 -11.86
CA ILE A 157 13.80 17.34 -11.13
C ILE A 157 14.81 18.00 -12.10
N GLU A 158 15.11 17.36 -13.23
CA GLU A 158 16.05 17.89 -14.24
C GLU A 158 15.44 18.99 -15.11
N GLU A 159 14.12 19.00 -15.33
CA GLU A 159 13.43 20.04 -16.10
C GLU A 159 13.32 21.38 -15.38
N ARG A 160 13.46 21.42 -14.05
CA ARG A 160 13.55 22.70 -13.28
C ARG A 160 14.92 23.37 -13.38
N ARG A 161 15.46 23.48 -14.61
CA ARG A 161 16.51 24.44 -14.99
C ARG A 161 15.93 25.68 -15.70
N VAL A 162 14.87 26.25 -15.13
CA VAL A 162 14.34 27.56 -15.57
C VAL A 162 15.05 28.66 -14.77
N PHE A 163 15.50 29.70 -15.48
CA PHE A 163 16.26 30.81 -14.90
C PHE A 163 15.40 31.75 -14.04
N GLY A 164 15.95 32.19 -12.92
CA GLY A 164 15.47 33.35 -12.15
C GLY A 164 14.51 33.01 -11.02
N ALA A 165 14.83 33.47 -9.82
CA ALA A 165 13.89 33.45 -8.69
C ALA A 165 12.70 34.38 -8.99
N PRO A 166 11.46 34.00 -8.61
CA PRO A 166 10.31 34.91 -8.67
C PRO A 166 10.61 36.19 -7.89
N ARG A 167 10.41 37.36 -8.54
CA ARG A 167 10.55 38.65 -7.85
C ARG A 167 9.51 38.76 -6.75
N THR A 168 9.95 39.04 -5.53
CA THR A 168 9.09 39.23 -4.36
C THR A 168 8.09 40.36 -4.58
N SER A 169 6.84 40.02 -4.89
CA SER A 169 5.71 40.92 -4.65
C SER A 169 5.65 41.16 -3.13
N ARG A 170 5.84 42.40 -2.69
CA ARG A 170 5.75 42.74 -1.26
C ARG A 170 4.34 42.43 -0.77
N PHE A 171 4.23 41.61 0.28
CA PHE A 171 2.98 41.46 1.02
C PHE A 171 2.60 42.79 1.67
N TYR A 172 1.29 42.99 1.86
CA TYR A 172 0.76 44.18 2.52
C TYR A 172 0.91 44.00 4.04
N ASP A 173 1.91 44.65 4.62
CA ASP A 173 2.23 44.56 6.05
C ASP A 173 1.30 45.46 6.87
N ALA A 174 0.37 44.84 7.60
CA ALA A 174 -0.66 45.53 8.37
C ALA A 174 -0.14 46.20 9.67
N MET A 175 1.16 46.09 9.98
CA MET A 175 1.75 46.62 11.21
C MET A 175 2.53 47.95 11.03
N GLN A 176 2.55 48.53 9.83
CA GLN A 176 3.27 49.79 9.56
C GLN A 176 2.52 51.04 10.04
N HIS A 177 2.47 51.24 11.36
CA HIS A 177 2.15 52.54 11.93
C HIS A 177 3.28 53.55 11.68
N ALA A 178 2.92 54.76 11.26
CA ALA A 178 3.88 55.83 10.98
C ALA A 178 4.51 56.35 12.27
N ALA A 179 5.83 56.51 12.28
CA ALA A 179 6.56 56.97 13.45
C ALA A 179 6.32 58.46 13.75
N ARG A 180 6.01 58.78 15.01
CA ARG A 180 6.66 59.89 15.73
C ARG A 180 6.50 59.83 17.25
N ASP A 181 7.55 60.32 17.91
CA ASP A 181 7.62 60.95 19.23
C ASP A 181 7.22 60.12 20.47
N ASP A 182 8.22 59.44 21.05
CA ASP A 182 8.34 59.15 22.50
C ASP A 182 8.22 60.45 23.33
N PRO A 183 7.62 60.42 24.54
CA PRO A 183 8.45 60.11 25.71
C PRO A 183 7.79 59.39 26.91
N GLU A 184 8.67 58.79 27.73
CA GLU A 184 8.55 58.47 29.17
C GLU A 184 7.48 57.45 29.65
N SER A 185 7.97 56.39 30.32
CA SER A 185 7.18 55.36 30.98
C SER A 185 6.88 55.67 32.46
N PRO A 186 5.69 55.34 32.97
CA PRO A 186 5.49 55.10 34.40
C PRO A 186 4.80 53.76 34.75
N THR A 187 5.51 52.98 35.57
CA THR A 187 5.10 52.08 36.68
C THR A 187 3.68 51.48 36.80
N TYR A 188 3.65 50.17 37.09
CA TYR A 188 2.55 49.29 37.54
C TYR A 188 1.44 49.85 38.46
N GLN A 189 0.18 49.46 38.14
CA GLN A 189 -0.91 48.98 39.03
C GLN A 189 -1.71 47.93 38.19
N THR A 190 -1.89 46.63 38.51
CA THR A 190 -2.65 45.98 39.61
C THR A 190 -4.08 46.52 39.73
N PHE A 191 -5.17 45.74 39.69
CA PHE A 191 -5.38 44.28 39.70
C PHE A 191 -5.81 43.78 38.29
N GLU A 192 -6.49 42.65 38.00
CA GLU A 192 -7.22 41.65 38.81
C GLU A 192 -7.23 40.25 38.12
N GLU A 193 -8.07 39.33 38.60
CA GLU A 193 -7.93 37.86 38.58
C GLU A 193 -9.11 37.11 37.92
N LEU A 194 -8.83 35.99 37.23
CA LEU A 194 -9.66 34.77 37.27
C LEU A 194 -8.88 33.56 36.71
N ASP A 195 -8.91 32.43 37.43
CA ASP A 195 -8.03 31.27 37.27
C ASP A 195 -8.81 29.99 36.87
N MET A 196 -8.19 29.09 36.10
CA MET A 196 -8.61 27.70 35.86
C MET A 196 -7.42 26.75 35.60
N VAL A 197 -6.57 26.57 36.61
CA VAL A 197 -6.09 25.25 37.10
C VAL A 197 -5.62 24.24 36.03
N ASP A 198 -4.31 24.14 35.85
CA ASP A 198 -3.67 22.88 35.45
C ASP A 198 -3.74 21.86 36.60
N ILE A 199 -3.95 20.57 36.28
CA ILE A 199 -3.96 19.48 37.28
C ILE A 199 -2.68 18.66 37.15
N GLU A 200 -1.74 18.92 38.06
CA GLU A 200 -0.57 18.06 38.27
C GLU A 200 -1.00 16.69 38.86
N MET A 201 -0.26 15.64 38.51
CA MET A 201 -0.31 14.34 39.19
C MET A 201 1.05 14.07 39.82
N ALA A 202 1.06 13.82 41.12
CA ALA A 202 2.23 14.01 41.98
C ALA A 202 3.38 13.00 41.77
N ASP A 203 4.59 13.49 42.01
CA ASP A 203 5.78 12.67 42.26
C ASP A 203 5.63 11.80 43.52
N SER A 204 6.47 10.76 43.62
CA SER A 204 6.73 10.04 44.87
C SER A 204 8.17 9.53 44.86
N ASP A 205 9.05 10.32 45.45
CA ASP A 205 10.48 10.05 45.60
C ASP A 205 10.72 9.02 46.71
N ASP A 206 11.53 7.97 46.47
CA ASP A 206 12.36 7.36 47.52
C ASP A 206 13.54 6.50 46.98
N GLN A 207 14.52 7.19 46.37
CA GLN A 207 15.97 6.87 46.31
C GLN A 207 16.51 5.50 45.77
N PRO A 208 17.80 5.43 45.34
CA PRO A 208 18.19 4.50 44.27
C PRO A 208 19.10 3.33 44.67
N SER A 209 19.28 2.39 43.74
CA SER A 209 20.50 1.58 43.62
C SER A 209 20.86 1.34 42.14
N PRO A 210 22.15 1.23 41.77
CA PRO A 210 22.58 1.49 40.40
C PRO A 210 22.98 0.22 39.63
N ASP A 211 22.01 -0.46 39.00
CA ASP A 211 22.28 -1.42 37.93
C ASP A 211 21.99 -0.80 36.56
N SER A 212 23.03 -0.72 35.73
CA SER A 212 22.93 -0.14 34.38
C SER A 212 22.01 -0.97 33.49
N PRO A 213 21.11 -0.37 32.69
CA PRO A 213 20.41 -1.10 31.64
C PRO A 213 21.45 -1.75 30.71
N PRO A 214 21.27 -3.01 30.28
CA PRO A 214 22.24 -3.68 29.43
C PRO A 214 22.44 -2.89 28.15
N PRO A 215 23.68 -2.80 27.62
CA PRO A 215 23.97 -1.99 26.45
C PRO A 215 23.09 -2.45 25.29
N MET A 216 22.23 -1.54 24.80
CA MET A 216 21.40 -1.77 23.63
C MET A 216 22.33 -2.04 22.45
N PHE A 217 22.48 -3.32 22.09
CA PHE A 217 23.38 -3.75 21.02
C PHE A 217 22.85 -3.27 19.67
N SER A 218 23.16 -2.02 19.36
CA SER A 218 23.12 -1.50 18.00
C SER A 218 24.25 -2.16 17.22
N THR A 219 24.01 -3.40 16.80
CA THR A 219 24.70 -4.00 15.65
C THR A 219 24.30 -3.19 14.43
N ALA A 220 24.98 -2.06 14.24
CA ALA A 220 24.90 -1.24 13.06
C ALA A 220 25.22 -2.11 11.83
N ALA A 221 24.17 -2.53 11.12
CA ALA A 221 24.28 -3.46 10.01
C ALA A 221 24.95 -2.77 8.82
N GLN A 222 26.29 -2.83 8.79
CA GLN A 222 27.11 -2.15 7.80
C GLN A 222 26.65 -2.48 6.37
N GLY A 223 26.41 -1.44 5.57
CA GLY A 223 26.23 -1.55 4.12
C GLY A 223 24.84 -1.95 3.60
N ALA A 224 23.80 -2.02 4.44
CA ALA A 224 22.43 -2.35 4.00
C ALA A 224 21.53 -1.11 3.85
N GLU A 225 21.67 -0.39 2.72
CA GLU A 225 20.89 0.83 2.36
C GLU A 225 19.38 0.67 2.70
N GLU A 226 18.82 1.59 3.48
CA GLU A 226 17.38 1.63 3.82
C GLU A 226 16.59 1.93 2.54
N PRO A 227 15.46 1.25 2.26
CA PRO A 227 14.66 1.58 1.08
C PRO A 227 14.27 3.07 1.13
N PRO A 228 14.41 3.84 0.03
CA PRO A 228 14.22 5.29 0.06
C PRO A 228 12.78 5.62 0.45
N ARG A 229 12.64 6.46 1.49
CA ARG A 229 11.33 6.91 2.01
C ARG A 229 10.49 7.54 0.90
N ARG A 230 9.18 7.37 1.01
CA ARG A 230 8.16 7.89 0.12
C ARG A 230 8.40 9.37 -0.19
N THR A 231 8.32 9.73 -1.47
CA THR A 231 8.42 11.14 -1.88
C THR A 231 7.16 11.91 -1.47
N PRO A 232 7.21 13.25 -1.37
CA PRO A 232 6.00 14.04 -1.12
C PRO A 232 4.88 13.80 -2.13
N THR A 233 5.21 13.56 -3.41
CA THR A 233 4.23 13.22 -4.45
C THR A 233 3.59 11.86 -4.21
N GLU A 234 4.37 10.83 -3.87
CA GLU A 234 3.80 9.53 -3.48
C GLU A 234 2.99 9.63 -2.18
N THR A 235 3.33 10.54 -1.28
CA THR A 235 2.55 10.78 -0.05
C THR A 235 1.15 11.29 -0.39
N LEU A 236 1.00 12.23 -1.34
CA LEU A 236 -0.31 12.64 -1.84
C LEU A 236 -1.12 11.50 -2.47
N VAL A 237 -0.45 10.53 -3.13
CA VAL A 237 -1.10 9.32 -3.66
C VAL A 237 -1.54 8.38 -2.53
N ALA A 238 -0.69 8.16 -1.52
CA ALA A 238 -1.01 7.37 -0.33
C ALA A 238 -2.18 7.97 0.49
N ASP A 239 -2.19 9.29 0.65
CA ASP A 239 -3.25 10.01 1.35
C ASP A 239 -4.57 9.97 0.57
N PHE A 240 -4.52 9.92 -0.78
CA PHE A 240 -5.71 9.75 -1.61
C PHE A 240 -6.36 8.38 -1.41
N ILE A 241 -5.61 7.28 -1.54
CA ILE A 241 -6.15 5.91 -1.32
C ILE A 241 -6.63 5.72 0.13
N VAL A 242 -5.88 6.24 1.12
CA VAL A 242 -6.27 6.12 2.54
C VAL A 242 -7.52 6.95 2.85
N THR A 243 -7.63 8.19 2.34
CA THR A 243 -8.84 9.00 2.52
C THR A 243 -10.06 8.34 1.87
N LEU A 244 -9.91 7.77 0.66
CA LEU A 244 -10.99 7.14 -0.07
C LEU A 244 -11.52 5.89 0.65
N LEU A 245 -10.62 5.00 1.06
CA LEU A 245 -11.00 3.73 1.68
C LEU A 245 -11.37 3.89 3.16
N GLY A 246 -10.71 4.79 3.88
CA GLY A 246 -11.13 5.22 5.22
C GLY A 246 -12.50 5.90 5.21
N GLY A 247 -12.81 6.67 4.16
CA GLY A 247 -14.13 7.26 3.96
C GLY A 247 -15.23 6.23 3.74
N LEU A 248 -15.03 5.25 2.85
CA LEU A 248 -15.95 4.12 2.69
C LEU A 248 -16.18 3.37 4.03
N ALA A 249 -15.09 3.01 4.72
CA ALA A 249 -15.16 2.30 6.00
C ALA A 249 -15.89 3.12 7.08
N SER A 250 -15.72 4.45 7.12
CA SER A 250 -16.38 5.34 8.07
C SER A 250 -17.90 5.37 7.89
N LEU A 251 -18.40 5.32 6.64
CA LEU A 251 -19.84 5.29 6.37
C LEU A 251 -20.48 3.96 6.82
N VAL A 252 -19.82 2.82 6.60
CA VAL A 252 -20.33 1.51 7.04
C VAL A 252 -19.96 1.14 8.49
N GLN A 253 -19.18 1.96 9.21
CA GLN A 253 -18.83 1.72 10.61
C GLN A 253 -20.08 1.58 11.52
N GLY A 254 -21.18 2.27 11.19
CA GLY A 254 -22.45 2.16 11.92
C GLY A 254 -23.10 0.77 11.86
N LEU A 255 -22.68 -0.10 10.93
CA LEU A 255 -23.19 -1.48 10.84
C LEU A 255 -22.58 -2.43 11.88
N SER A 256 -21.54 -2.03 12.62
CA SER A 256 -20.82 -2.94 13.53
C SER A 256 -20.44 -2.30 14.86
N PRO A 257 -20.56 -3.06 15.99
CA PRO A 257 -20.12 -2.61 17.30
C PRO A 257 -18.59 -2.66 17.47
N ARG A 258 -17.82 -3.05 16.43
CA ARG A 258 -16.36 -3.15 16.47
C ARG A 258 -15.71 -2.14 15.51
N PRO A 259 -14.60 -1.47 15.89
CA PRO A 259 -13.81 -0.65 14.97
C PRO A 259 -13.43 -1.47 13.74
N LEU A 260 -13.82 -0.97 12.57
CA LEU A 260 -13.92 -1.75 11.35
C LEU A 260 -12.53 -1.95 10.72
N CYS A 261 -11.99 -0.87 10.18
CA CYS A 261 -10.58 -0.76 9.79
C CYS A 261 -10.11 0.70 9.84
N MET A 262 -8.80 0.87 9.96
CA MET A 262 -8.14 2.16 9.77
C MET A 262 -7.14 1.97 8.64
N ALA A 263 -7.50 2.38 7.42
CA ALA A 263 -6.58 2.39 6.29
C ALA A 263 -5.33 3.21 6.68
N ASN A 264 -4.16 2.59 6.57
CA ASN A 264 -2.95 3.07 7.20
C ASN A 264 -1.88 3.35 6.15
N SER A 265 -1.40 4.61 6.07
CA SER A 265 -0.34 5.05 5.15
C SER A 265 1.08 4.90 5.71
N PHE A 266 1.27 4.31 6.90
CA PHE A 266 2.61 4.03 7.43
C PHE A 266 3.32 2.94 6.62
N GLU A 267 4.48 3.32 6.05
CA GLU A 267 5.44 2.41 5.41
C GLU A 267 5.70 1.17 6.27
N THR A 268 5.38 -0.02 5.75
CA THR A 268 5.57 -1.28 6.48
C THR A 268 6.58 -2.16 5.76
N THR A 269 7.71 -2.46 6.40
CA THR A 269 8.77 -3.31 5.84
C THR A 269 8.59 -4.77 6.27
N TYR A 270 8.28 -5.64 5.32
CA TYR A 270 8.32 -7.09 5.47
C TYR A 270 9.72 -7.63 5.18
N GLN A 271 10.04 -8.76 5.81
CA GLN A 271 11.34 -9.42 5.72
C GLN A 271 11.12 -10.88 5.32
N PHE A 272 11.94 -11.38 4.41
CA PHE A 272 11.86 -12.71 3.84
C PHE A 272 13.26 -13.34 3.75
N GLY A 273 13.32 -14.68 3.79
CA GLY A 273 14.52 -15.48 3.66
C GLY A 273 14.40 -16.77 4.49
N PRO A 274 14.92 -17.92 4.01
CA PRO A 274 14.85 -19.20 4.69
C PRO A 274 15.36 -19.12 6.14
N PRO A 275 14.76 -19.86 7.08
CA PRO A 275 15.16 -19.81 8.49
C PRO A 275 16.65 -20.14 8.63
N SER A 276 17.33 -19.40 9.49
CA SER A 276 18.78 -19.52 9.66
C SER A 276 19.15 -20.92 10.17
N ASN A 277 19.72 -21.75 9.30
CA ASN A 277 20.27 -23.06 9.68
C ASN A 277 21.18 -22.88 10.91
N PRO A 278 20.96 -23.60 12.03
CA PRO A 278 21.64 -23.33 13.30
C PRO A 278 23.16 -23.58 13.28
N THR A 279 23.66 -24.25 12.22
CA THR A 279 25.09 -24.42 11.92
C THR A 279 25.70 -23.23 11.17
N SER A 280 24.90 -22.31 10.61
CA SER A 280 25.35 -21.13 9.84
C SER A 280 25.55 -19.91 10.74
N LEU A 281 26.47 -20.02 11.71
CA LEU A 281 26.80 -18.99 12.71
C LEU A 281 27.44 -17.69 12.15
N GLN A 282 27.39 -17.45 10.84
CA GLN A 282 28.05 -16.31 10.16
C GLN A 282 27.14 -15.46 9.28
N HIS A 283 25.88 -15.86 9.04
CA HIS A 283 24.98 -15.13 8.15
C HIS A 283 23.77 -14.58 8.90
N GLY A 284 23.60 -13.25 8.89
CA GLY A 284 22.51 -12.56 9.59
C GLY A 284 21.13 -12.95 9.05
N SER A 285 20.15 -13.06 9.95
CA SER A 285 18.87 -13.77 9.79
C SER A 285 17.85 -13.21 8.79
N MET A 286 18.22 -12.24 7.95
CA MET A 286 17.30 -11.53 7.04
C MET A 286 18.00 -11.18 5.73
N GLN A 287 17.48 -11.67 4.60
CA GLN A 287 18.12 -11.55 3.28
C GLN A 287 17.31 -10.68 2.30
N PHE A 288 15.98 -10.67 2.39
CA PHE A 288 15.13 -9.81 1.56
C PHE A 288 14.33 -8.84 2.43
N ARG A 289 14.14 -7.62 1.92
CA ARG A 289 13.19 -6.64 2.44
C ARG A 289 12.24 -6.22 1.33
N ALA A 290 10.96 -6.24 1.61
CA ALA A 290 9.93 -5.63 0.78
C ALA A 290 9.24 -4.56 1.63
N ARG A 291 8.89 -3.41 1.06
CA ARG A 291 8.23 -2.34 1.80
C ARG A 291 6.99 -1.94 1.05
N VAL A 292 5.85 -2.12 1.70
CA VAL A 292 4.56 -1.63 1.21
C VAL A 292 4.29 -0.24 1.76
N ASP A 293 3.66 0.61 0.97
CA ASP A 293 3.26 1.95 1.38
C ASP A 293 2.10 1.99 2.39
N GLY A 294 1.38 0.90 2.60
CA GLY A 294 0.37 0.85 3.64
C GLY A 294 -0.34 -0.49 3.78
N SER A 295 -1.38 -0.50 4.61
CA SER A 295 -2.25 -1.67 4.79
C SER A 295 -3.64 -1.28 5.28
N ILE A 296 -4.58 -2.22 5.17
CA ILE A 296 -5.84 -2.22 5.89
C ILE A 296 -5.74 -3.25 7.03
N PRO A 297 -5.36 -2.83 8.25
CA PRO A 297 -5.57 -3.62 9.45
C PRO A 297 -7.06 -3.66 9.82
N PHE A 298 -7.56 -4.86 10.07
CA PHE A 298 -8.88 -5.13 10.63
C PHE A 298 -8.75 -5.60 12.09
N SER A 299 -9.78 -5.36 12.89
CA SER A 299 -9.74 -5.63 14.35
C SER A 299 -9.77 -7.13 14.71
N LEU A 300 -10.04 -8.01 13.75
CA LEU A 300 -10.21 -9.44 13.97
C LEU A 300 -9.31 -10.28 13.06
N SER A 301 -8.41 -11.02 13.68
CA SER A 301 -7.85 -12.23 13.07
C SER A 301 -8.88 -13.34 13.23
N VAL A 302 -9.47 -13.80 12.12
CA VAL A 302 -10.01 -15.16 12.05
C VAL A 302 -8.83 -16.11 12.30
N ALA A 303 -9.00 -17.15 13.11
CA ALA A 303 -7.87 -18.01 13.50
C ALA A 303 -7.12 -18.56 12.26
N GLY A 304 -5.82 -18.25 12.15
CA GLY A 304 -4.98 -18.57 10.99
C GLY A 304 -4.94 -17.50 9.88
N MET A 305 -5.58 -16.33 10.06
CA MET A 305 -5.51 -15.18 9.15
C MET A 305 -4.82 -13.99 9.81
N PRO A 306 -4.00 -13.18 9.09
CA PRO A 306 -3.36 -11.99 9.64
C PRO A 306 -4.37 -10.92 10.07
N ARG A 307 -3.92 -9.96 10.88
CA ARG A 307 -4.70 -8.73 11.16
C ARG A 307 -4.79 -7.79 9.96
N GLU A 308 -3.85 -7.89 9.04
CA GLU A 308 -3.89 -7.18 7.76
C GLU A 308 -4.68 -8.03 6.76
N ALA A 309 -5.65 -7.44 6.06
CA ALA A 309 -6.40 -8.16 5.02
C ALA A 309 -6.03 -7.70 3.60
N ALA A 310 -5.59 -6.45 3.46
CA ALA A 310 -5.07 -5.88 2.22
C ALA A 310 -3.84 -5.02 2.49
N ILE A 311 -2.95 -4.93 1.50
CA ILE A 311 -1.73 -4.11 1.50
C ILE A 311 -1.77 -3.07 0.36
N PHE A 312 -1.12 -1.92 0.57
CA PHE A 312 -1.08 -0.81 -0.36
C PHE A 312 0.34 -0.55 -0.88
N GLU A 313 0.44 -0.24 -2.17
CA GLU A 313 1.68 0.27 -2.80
C GLU A 313 1.34 1.48 -3.67
N VAL A 314 2.14 2.55 -3.65
CA VAL A 314 1.84 3.74 -4.47
C VAL A 314 3.01 4.20 -5.35
N LYS A 315 2.69 4.77 -6.51
CA LYS A 315 3.65 5.40 -7.42
C LYS A 315 3.17 6.79 -7.81
N ARG A 316 4.11 7.74 -7.83
CA ARG A 316 3.90 9.13 -8.27
C ARG A 316 3.43 9.28 -9.72
N ALA A 317 3.61 8.26 -10.56
CA ALA A 317 3.43 8.31 -12.00
C ALA A 317 2.62 7.10 -12.50
N PRO A 318 1.87 7.23 -13.61
CA PRO A 318 1.28 6.09 -14.29
C PRO A 318 2.36 5.11 -14.77
N ARG A 319 1.98 3.84 -14.99
CA ARG A 319 2.85 2.86 -15.67
C ARG A 319 3.01 3.23 -17.14
N GLY A 320 4.23 3.18 -17.67
CA GLY A 320 4.49 3.28 -19.11
C GLY A 320 4.19 1.96 -19.83
N ASP A 321 3.57 2.04 -21.01
CA ASP A 321 2.99 0.87 -21.72
C ASP A 321 4.01 -0.15 -22.26
N ILE A 322 5.31 0.17 -22.33
CA ILE A 322 6.28 -0.59 -23.13
C ILE A 322 7.49 -1.12 -22.32
N ASP A 323 8.14 -0.32 -21.48
CA ASP A 323 9.35 -0.74 -20.73
C ASP A 323 9.23 -0.60 -19.19
N ASP A 324 8.49 0.38 -18.67
CA ASP A 324 8.42 0.69 -17.23
C ASP A 324 7.62 -0.32 -16.39
N GLY A 325 6.87 -1.22 -17.03
CA GLY A 325 6.07 -2.22 -16.32
C GLY A 325 6.91 -3.24 -15.55
N VAL A 326 8.01 -3.74 -16.12
CA VAL A 326 8.78 -4.87 -15.56
C VAL A 326 9.33 -4.58 -14.15
N PRO A 327 9.91 -3.40 -13.85
CA PRO A 327 10.30 -3.04 -12.49
C PRO A 327 9.13 -3.02 -11.49
N VAL A 328 7.95 -2.54 -11.89
CA VAL A 328 6.77 -2.45 -11.01
C VAL A 328 6.21 -3.84 -10.70
N LEU A 329 6.04 -4.69 -11.72
CA LEU A 329 5.58 -6.08 -11.53
C LEU A 329 6.59 -6.89 -10.69
N ALA A 330 7.90 -6.65 -10.90
CA ALA A 330 8.94 -7.28 -10.12
C ALA A 330 8.94 -6.84 -8.65
N GLN A 331 8.71 -5.56 -8.38
CA GLN A 331 8.56 -5.03 -7.02
C GLN A 331 7.32 -5.65 -6.34
N GLN A 332 6.16 -5.59 -6.99
CA GLN A 332 4.91 -6.10 -6.41
C GLN A 332 4.94 -7.62 -6.18
N ALA A 333 5.62 -8.39 -7.03
CA ALA A 333 5.87 -9.82 -6.80
C ALA A 333 6.69 -10.10 -5.52
N MET A 334 7.69 -9.27 -5.22
CA MET A 334 8.47 -9.37 -3.98
C MET A 334 7.64 -9.00 -2.75
N GLU A 335 6.73 -8.03 -2.88
CA GLU A 335 5.82 -7.62 -1.80
C GLU A 335 4.76 -8.68 -1.50
N HIS A 336 4.15 -9.27 -2.53
CA HIS A 336 3.30 -10.45 -2.35
C HIS A 336 4.07 -11.60 -1.66
N ALA A 337 5.27 -11.96 -2.13
CA ALA A 337 6.04 -13.06 -1.53
C ALA A 337 6.48 -12.79 -0.08
N ALA A 338 6.92 -11.57 0.25
CA ALA A 338 7.30 -11.21 1.61
C ALA A 338 6.09 -11.05 2.54
N TYR A 339 4.93 -10.67 2.01
CA TYR A 339 3.68 -10.68 2.77
C TYR A 339 3.21 -12.11 3.07
N ILE A 340 3.21 -13.01 2.07
CA ILE A 340 2.95 -14.45 2.25
C ILE A 340 3.87 -15.03 3.33
N TRP A 341 5.15 -14.67 3.32
CA TRP A 341 6.09 -15.06 4.37
C TRP A 341 5.65 -14.59 5.75
N LYS A 342 5.32 -13.30 5.92
CA LYS A 342 4.81 -12.76 7.19
C LYS A 342 3.57 -13.52 7.69
N CYS A 343 2.64 -13.87 6.81
CA CYS A 343 1.43 -14.62 7.16
C CYS A 343 1.75 -15.99 7.76
N HIS A 344 2.67 -16.74 7.15
CA HIS A 344 2.87 -18.17 7.41
C HIS A 344 4.13 -18.48 8.24
N ALA A 345 5.01 -17.51 8.52
CA ALA A 345 6.25 -17.73 9.28
C ALA A 345 6.05 -17.99 10.79
N SER A 346 4.83 -17.80 11.31
CA SER A 346 4.49 -18.05 12.72
C SER A 346 3.32 -19.03 12.92
N ASP A 347 2.78 -19.56 11.81
CA ASP A 347 1.68 -20.52 11.78
C ASP A 347 2.14 -21.72 10.93
N SER A 348 2.27 -22.91 11.53
CA SER A 348 2.63 -24.15 10.82
C SER A 348 1.42 -25.05 10.51
N THR A 349 0.19 -24.56 10.69
CA THR A 349 -1.03 -25.36 10.39
C THR A 349 -1.15 -25.67 8.91
N TRP A 350 -0.62 -24.80 8.03
CA TRP A 350 -0.61 -25.03 6.58
C TRP A 350 0.14 -26.30 6.17
N GLU A 351 1.17 -26.72 6.90
CA GLU A 351 1.97 -27.92 6.60
C GLU A 351 1.12 -29.20 6.50
N ASN A 352 -0.02 -29.23 7.21
CA ASN A 352 -0.90 -30.39 7.29
C ASN A 352 -2.18 -30.24 6.43
N THR A 353 -2.34 -29.11 5.72
CA THR A 353 -3.54 -28.82 4.93
C THR A 353 -3.20 -28.60 3.46
N HIS A 354 -3.87 -29.32 2.56
CA HIS A 354 -3.78 -29.07 1.12
C HIS A 354 -4.80 -27.99 0.73
N ARG A 355 -4.37 -26.71 0.72
CA ARG A 355 -5.25 -25.55 0.56
C ARG A 355 -4.66 -24.55 -0.44
N THR A 356 -5.54 -23.91 -1.21
CA THR A 356 -5.23 -22.70 -1.98
C THR A 356 -5.45 -21.47 -1.10
N TYR A 357 -4.50 -20.55 -1.15
CA TYR A 357 -4.48 -19.31 -0.39
C TYR A 357 -4.36 -18.13 -1.35
N HIS A 358 -4.88 -16.97 -0.92
CA HIS A 358 -4.82 -15.75 -1.69
C HIS A 358 -4.35 -14.55 -0.85
N THR A 359 -3.70 -13.59 -1.51
CA THR A 359 -3.34 -12.27 -0.96
C THR A 359 -3.99 -11.17 -1.78
N PHE A 360 -4.57 -10.17 -1.10
CA PHE A 360 -5.18 -9.00 -1.71
C PHE A 360 -4.23 -7.80 -1.61
N MET A 361 -3.86 -7.20 -2.74
CA MET A 361 -3.10 -5.95 -2.79
C MET A 361 -3.87 -4.94 -3.66
N VAL A 362 -3.87 -3.69 -3.23
CA VAL A 362 -4.33 -2.56 -4.06
C VAL A 362 -3.14 -1.62 -4.28
N ALA A 363 -2.85 -1.29 -5.52
CA ALA A 363 -1.87 -0.27 -5.85
C ALA A 363 -2.53 0.98 -6.44
N GLN A 364 -1.94 2.15 -6.21
CA GLN A 364 -2.33 3.38 -6.90
C GLN A 364 -1.12 3.96 -7.65
N ASP A 365 -1.21 3.92 -8.97
CA ASP A 365 -0.20 4.44 -9.90
C ASP A 365 -0.73 5.76 -10.46
N HIS A 366 -0.36 6.87 -9.81
CA HIS A 366 -0.91 8.23 -10.01
C HIS A 366 -2.44 8.31 -9.80
N LEU A 367 -3.26 8.32 -10.86
CA LEU A 367 -4.73 8.33 -10.81
C LEU A 367 -5.37 7.01 -11.29
N GLY A 368 -4.57 5.97 -11.53
CA GLY A 368 -5.05 4.61 -11.79
C GLY A 368 -4.94 3.73 -10.56
N PHE A 369 -6.04 3.12 -10.12
CA PHE A 369 -5.99 2.00 -9.17
C PHE A 369 -5.75 0.68 -9.91
N HIS A 370 -5.04 -0.24 -9.26
CA HIS A 370 -4.78 -1.59 -9.70
C HIS A 370 -5.08 -2.54 -8.53
N ILE A 371 -5.66 -3.71 -8.78
CA ILE A 371 -5.83 -4.75 -7.76
C ILE A 371 -5.03 -5.97 -8.21
N SER A 372 -4.16 -6.50 -7.37
CA SER A 372 -3.39 -7.71 -7.66
C SER A 372 -3.73 -8.82 -6.67
N ILE A 373 -4.18 -9.96 -7.20
CA ILE A 373 -4.54 -11.15 -6.43
C ILE A 373 -3.45 -12.20 -6.61
N GLY A 374 -2.55 -12.27 -5.62
CA GLY A 374 -1.56 -13.34 -5.53
C GLY A 374 -2.21 -14.64 -5.05
N THR A 375 -2.09 -15.71 -5.83
CA THR A 375 -2.67 -17.04 -5.61
C THR A 375 -1.56 -18.08 -5.52
N TYR A 376 -1.59 -18.91 -4.49
CA TYR A 376 -0.56 -19.90 -4.17
C TYR A 376 -1.16 -21.08 -3.39
N ASP A 377 -0.47 -22.21 -3.33
CA ASP A 377 -0.91 -23.40 -2.58
C ASP A 377 0.13 -23.84 -1.54
N THR A 378 -0.19 -24.89 -0.78
CA THR A 378 0.71 -25.53 0.19
C THR A 378 2.09 -25.87 -0.40
N SER A 379 2.18 -26.28 -1.68
CA SER A 379 3.47 -26.60 -2.30
C SER A 379 4.33 -25.35 -2.51
N TYR A 380 3.73 -24.16 -2.66
CA TYR A 380 4.47 -22.90 -2.70
C TYR A 380 5.03 -22.54 -1.33
N LEU A 381 4.27 -22.80 -0.27
CA LEU A 381 4.74 -22.65 1.11
C LEU A 381 5.88 -23.64 1.41
N GLU A 382 5.73 -24.92 1.07
CA GLU A 382 6.81 -25.94 1.14
C GLU A 382 8.07 -25.52 0.38
N TYR A 383 7.94 -24.82 -0.75
CA TYR A 383 9.08 -24.34 -1.54
C TYR A 383 9.82 -23.18 -0.87
N ILE A 384 9.10 -22.16 -0.37
CA ILE A 384 9.73 -20.97 0.20
C ILE A 384 10.21 -21.19 1.65
N PHE A 385 9.45 -21.93 2.46
CA PHE A 385 9.80 -22.28 3.86
C PHE A 385 10.67 -23.54 3.98
N GLY A 386 10.78 -24.34 2.91
CA GLY A 386 11.59 -25.54 2.88
C GLY A 386 13.10 -25.30 3.08
N PRO A 387 13.93 -26.36 3.02
CA PRO A 387 15.34 -26.33 3.42
C PRO A 387 16.28 -25.51 2.50
N GLY A 388 15.75 -24.60 1.67
CA GLY A 388 16.47 -23.68 0.79
C GLY A 388 17.24 -24.32 -0.37
N SER A 389 17.65 -25.58 -0.24
CA SER A 389 18.49 -26.36 -1.16
C SER A 389 17.75 -26.96 -2.36
N GLN A 390 16.42 -26.79 -2.45
CA GLN A 390 15.67 -27.19 -3.65
C GLN A 390 16.13 -26.35 -4.86
N PRO A 391 16.37 -26.96 -6.04
CA PRO A 391 16.71 -26.23 -7.24
C PRO A 391 15.50 -25.44 -7.78
N VAL A 392 15.76 -24.28 -8.39
CA VAL A 392 14.75 -23.44 -9.05
C VAL A 392 13.98 -24.24 -10.10
N LEU A 393 14.66 -25.08 -10.89
CA LEU A 393 14.03 -26.04 -11.78
C LEU A 393 14.13 -27.47 -11.21
N PRO A 394 13.08 -28.04 -10.60
CA PRO A 394 13.10 -29.40 -10.10
C PRO A 394 13.39 -30.44 -11.19
N THR A 395 14.02 -31.54 -10.79
CA THR A 395 14.40 -32.64 -11.69
C THR A 395 13.14 -33.33 -12.26
N ARG A 396 13.22 -33.85 -13.49
CA ARG A 396 12.07 -34.41 -14.22
C ARG A 396 11.32 -35.47 -13.38
N GLY A 397 10.06 -35.19 -13.05
CA GLY A 397 9.16 -36.12 -12.36
C GLY A 397 8.02 -35.42 -11.59
N THR A 398 8.26 -34.22 -11.08
CA THR A 398 7.26 -33.43 -10.36
C THR A 398 6.31 -32.71 -11.34
N ASN A 399 5.12 -33.27 -11.56
CA ASN A 399 4.10 -32.65 -12.42
C ASN A 399 3.42 -31.41 -11.79
N LYS A 400 3.53 -31.24 -10.47
CA LYS A 400 3.24 -29.96 -9.80
C LYS A 400 4.53 -29.16 -9.66
N PHE A 401 4.49 -27.91 -10.09
CA PHE A 401 5.53 -26.91 -9.85
C PHE A 401 4.91 -25.83 -8.97
N PRO A 402 5.45 -25.55 -7.77
CA PRO A 402 4.96 -24.42 -6.98
C PRO A 402 5.26 -23.10 -7.67
N PHE A 403 4.23 -22.25 -7.75
CA PHE A 403 4.24 -20.92 -8.32
C PHE A 403 3.41 -19.96 -7.46
N LEU A 404 3.75 -18.67 -7.52
CA LEU A 404 2.91 -17.58 -7.06
C LEU A 404 2.30 -16.91 -8.30
N GLN A 405 1.03 -17.21 -8.59
CA GLN A 405 0.32 -16.62 -9.72
C GLN A 405 -0.34 -15.31 -9.27
N ILE A 406 0.05 -14.18 -9.85
CA ILE A 406 -0.47 -12.85 -9.49
C ILE A 406 -1.30 -12.31 -10.64
N GLN A 407 -2.64 -12.36 -10.50
CA GLN A 407 -3.53 -11.75 -11.48
C GLN A 407 -3.68 -10.26 -11.17
N GLU A 408 -3.27 -9.40 -12.11
CA GLU A 408 -3.57 -7.97 -12.07
C GLU A 408 -4.93 -7.66 -12.71
N LEU A 409 -5.67 -6.75 -12.09
CA LEU A 409 -6.98 -6.25 -12.46
C LEU A 409 -6.95 -4.71 -12.57
N GLY A 410 -7.55 -4.15 -13.62
CA GLY A 410 -7.65 -2.70 -13.85
C GLY A 410 -7.00 -2.26 -15.18
N PRO A 411 -6.49 -1.02 -15.31
CA PRO A 411 -6.48 0.02 -14.28
C PRO A 411 -7.87 0.63 -14.10
N PHE A 412 -8.30 0.81 -12.84
CA PHE A 412 -9.49 1.58 -12.53
C PHE A 412 -9.11 3.07 -12.50
N ASN A 413 -9.26 3.74 -13.64
CA ASN A 413 -9.01 5.18 -13.77
C ASN A 413 -10.06 5.98 -12.98
N VAL A 414 -9.62 6.78 -12.01
CA VAL A 414 -10.49 7.63 -11.16
C VAL A 414 -11.37 8.58 -11.97
N LYS A 415 -10.90 9.04 -13.13
CA LYS A 415 -11.64 9.96 -14.01
C LYS A 415 -12.85 9.35 -14.72
N ILE A 416 -12.95 8.02 -14.78
CA ILE A 416 -14.01 7.32 -15.51
C ILE A 416 -15.00 6.79 -14.46
N GLU A 417 -16.23 7.34 -14.41
CA GLU A 417 -17.20 7.00 -13.36
C GLU A 417 -17.45 5.48 -13.29
N GLY A 418 -17.60 4.82 -14.45
CA GLY A 418 -17.78 3.36 -14.52
C GLY A 418 -16.63 2.59 -13.86
N HIS A 419 -15.37 3.00 -14.09
CA HIS A 419 -14.20 2.34 -13.50
C HIS A 419 -14.13 2.57 -11.99
N LEU A 420 -14.33 3.82 -11.54
CA LEU A 420 -14.31 4.14 -10.12
C LEU A 420 -15.48 3.49 -9.38
N ARG A 421 -16.69 3.48 -9.95
CA ARG A 421 -17.87 2.78 -9.40
C ARG A 421 -17.63 1.28 -9.25
N ILE A 422 -16.94 0.63 -10.20
CA ILE A 422 -16.53 -0.79 -10.06
C ILE A 422 -15.52 -0.96 -8.92
N PHE A 423 -14.50 -0.11 -8.84
CA PHE A 423 -13.48 -0.16 -7.77
C PHE A 423 -14.11 0.01 -6.39
N LEU A 424 -14.96 1.03 -6.20
CA LEU A 424 -15.65 1.28 -4.93
C LEU A 424 -16.61 0.13 -4.56
N ARG A 425 -17.29 -0.49 -5.53
CA ARG A 425 -18.12 -1.69 -5.30
C ARG A 425 -17.29 -2.89 -4.80
N ILE A 426 -16.11 -3.12 -5.40
CA ILE A 426 -15.18 -4.18 -4.95
C ILE A 426 -14.69 -3.91 -3.52
N MET A 427 -14.24 -2.69 -3.24
CA MET A 427 -13.71 -2.33 -1.92
C MET A 427 -14.80 -2.30 -0.85
N LEU A 428 -16.02 -1.88 -1.18
CA LEU A 428 -17.17 -1.94 -0.28
C LEU A 428 -17.57 -3.40 0.02
N ALA A 429 -17.66 -4.28 -0.98
CA ALA A 429 -17.95 -5.70 -0.76
C ALA A 429 -16.87 -6.40 0.11
N PHE A 430 -15.59 -6.04 -0.08
CA PHE A 430 -14.49 -6.49 0.77
C PHE A 430 -14.65 -6.02 2.23
N ILE A 431 -15.01 -4.76 2.45
CA ILE A 431 -15.29 -4.22 3.80
C ILE A 431 -16.52 -4.91 4.43
N LEU A 432 -17.58 -5.18 3.66
CA LEU A 432 -18.77 -5.92 4.11
C LEU A 432 -18.45 -7.38 4.49
N TRP A 433 -17.50 -8.03 3.81
CA TRP A 433 -17.11 -9.41 4.17
C TRP A 433 -16.34 -9.47 5.48
N GLN A 434 -15.45 -8.51 5.72
CA GLN A 434 -14.76 -8.35 7.00
C GLN A 434 -15.75 -8.04 8.14
N LEU A 435 -16.87 -7.37 7.82
CA LEU A 435 -17.98 -7.15 8.74
C LEU A 435 -18.74 -8.43 9.08
N GLU A 436 -19.11 -9.24 8.08
CA GLU A 436 -19.80 -10.53 8.32
C GLU A 436 -18.96 -11.46 9.20
N LYS A 437 -17.63 -11.51 9.01
CA LYS A 437 -16.73 -12.29 9.89
C LYS A 437 -16.57 -11.72 11.31
N ALA A 438 -17.23 -10.60 11.65
CA ALA A 438 -17.06 -9.91 12.92
C ALA A 438 -18.16 -10.16 13.97
N SER A 439 -19.35 -10.61 13.61
CA SER A 439 -20.48 -10.85 14.52
C SER A 439 -21.55 -11.74 13.90
N GLU A 440 -22.40 -12.34 14.73
CA GLU A 440 -23.56 -13.14 14.29
C GLU A 440 -24.40 -12.40 13.24
N ASP A 441 -24.70 -13.07 12.12
CA ASP A 441 -25.15 -12.52 10.82
C ASP A 441 -26.43 -11.63 10.83
N ALA A 442 -27.11 -11.53 11.97
CA ALA A 442 -28.43 -10.92 12.10
C ALA A 442 -28.44 -9.40 11.88
N VAL A 443 -27.46 -8.68 12.43
CA VAL A 443 -27.50 -7.19 12.49
C VAL A 443 -27.37 -6.55 11.10
N PHE A 444 -26.56 -7.12 10.21
CA PHE A 444 -26.30 -6.55 8.89
C PHE A 444 -27.53 -6.53 7.98
N LYS A 445 -28.42 -7.53 8.11
CA LYS A 445 -29.54 -7.74 7.19
C LYS A 445 -30.79 -6.91 7.52
N GLU A 446 -30.81 -6.19 8.64
CA GLU A 446 -31.91 -5.24 8.97
C GLU A 446 -31.74 -3.87 8.28
N VAL A 447 -30.59 -3.60 7.66
CA VAL A 447 -30.25 -2.30 7.04
C VAL A 447 -30.23 -2.35 5.50
N LEU A 448 -30.42 -3.52 4.88
CA LEU A 448 -30.15 -3.83 3.46
C LEU A 448 -31.40 -4.24 2.64
#